data_AF-A0A925HY48-F1
#
_entry.id   AF-A0A925HY48-F1
#
_cell.length_a   1.000
_cell.length_b   1.000
_cell.length_c   1.000
_cell.angle_alpha   90.00
_cell.angle_beta   90.00
_cell.angle_gamma   90.00
#
_symmetry.space_group_name_H-M   'P 1'
#
loop_
_entity.id
_entity.type
_entity.pdbx_description
1 polymer ?
#
loop_
_entity_poly.entity_id
_entity_poly.type
_entity_poly.pdbx_seq_one_letter_code
_entity_poly.pdbx_strand_id
1 'polypeptide(L)'
;MSSEQEKGTAAKSRGTLRRLMVALLGLATLAAGVNVAWRQFQPALEPLPSAATEPLDPRVRELVESAAAIVAIDSRSAAAWGDLGAVYFAHNFEPQAQGCFRNAERLAPGDYRWPYLLGVSLIHTDCDQMIAAYRRAAERCGKR
;
A
#
# COMPACT_ATOMS: atom_id res chain seq x y z
N MET A 1 41.11 -50.08 -20.62
CA MET A 1 39.83 -50.21 -19.88
C MET A 1 39.48 -49.00 -19.00
N SER A 2 40.00 -47.78 -19.26
CA SER A 2 39.66 -46.59 -18.45
C SER A 2 39.23 -45.34 -19.24
N SER A 3 39.17 -45.38 -20.58
CA SER A 3 38.92 -44.18 -21.41
C SER A 3 37.49 -44.04 -21.97
N GLU A 4 36.60 -45.01 -21.77
CA GLU A 4 35.23 -44.97 -22.30
C GLU A 4 34.16 -44.55 -21.27
N GLN A 5 34.46 -44.58 -19.97
CA GLN A 5 33.48 -44.20 -18.95
C GLN A 5 33.38 -42.69 -18.67
N GLU A 6 34.33 -41.88 -19.14
CA GLU A 6 34.36 -40.43 -18.85
C GLU A 6 33.54 -39.59 -19.86
N LYS A 7 33.36 -40.08 -21.10
CA LYS A 7 32.63 -39.35 -22.16
C LYS A 7 31.10 -39.39 -22.01
N GLY A 8 30.57 -40.42 -21.36
CA GLY A 8 29.12 -40.60 -21.14
C GLY A 8 28.52 -39.64 -20.10
N THR A 9 29.30 -39.24 -19.11
CA THR A 9 28.86 -38.37 -17.99
C THR A 9 28.81 -36.90 -18.41
N ALA A 10 29.77 -36.44 -19.22
CA ALA A 10 29.85 -35.06 -19.69
C ALA A 10 28.74 -34.68 -20.70
N ALA A 11 28.33 -35.61 -21.57
CA ALA A 11 27.27 -35.38 -22.56
C ALA A 11 25.87 -35.37 -21.91
N LYS A 12 25.63 -36.24 -20.93
CA LYS A 12 24.37 -36.32 -20.17
C LYS A 12 24.16 -35.10 -19.26
N SER A 13 25.25 -34.52 -18.75
CA SER A 13 25.26 -33.30 -17.94
C SER A 13 24.79 -32.06 -18.73
N ARG A 14 25.28 -31.86 -19.96
CA ARG A 14 24.94 -30.69 -20.80
C ARG A 14 23.45 -30.62 -21.20
N GLY A 15 22.82 -31.77 -21.47
CA GLY A 15 21.40 -31.83 -21.83
C GLY A 15 20.48 -31.55 -20.64
N THR A 16 20.83 -32.06 -19.46
CA THR A 16 20.10 -31.80 -18.21
C THR A 16 20.29 -30.34 -17.78
N LEU A 17 21.50 -29.78 -17.89
CA LEU A 17 21.77 -28.36 -17.63
C LEU A 17 20.96 -27.43 -18.55
N ARG A 18 20.87 -27.74 -19.86
CA ARG A 18 20.09 -26.93 -20.80
C ARG A 18 18.58 -26.96 -20.50
N ARG A 19 18.04 -28.12 -20.11
CA ARG A 19 16.63 -28.25 -19.69
C ARG A 19 16.36 -27.50 -18.39
N LEU A 20 17.28 -27.57 -17.42
CA LEU A 20 17.19 -26.80 -16.18
C LEU A 20 17.28 -25.29 -16.46
N MET A 21 18.17 -24.85 -17.36
CA MET A 21 18.25 -23.44 -17.76
C MET A 21 16.96 -22.95 -18.42
N VAL A 22 16.36 -23.72 -19.33
CA VAL A 22 15.07 -23.35 -19.95
C VAL A 22 13.95 -23.32 -18.92
N ALA A 23 13.90 -24.27 -17.99
CA ALA A 23 12.92 -24.28 -16.91
C ALA A 23 13.08 -23.10 -15.95
N LEU A 24 14.33 -22.75 -15.58
CA LEU A 24 14.63 -21.58 -14.75
C LEU A 24 14.27 -20.27 -15.47
N LEU A 25 14.54 -20.17 -16.77
CA LEU A 25 14.17 -19.00 -17.57
C LEU A 25 12.64 -18.84 -17.64
N GLY A 26 11.91 -19.94 -17.84
CA GLY A 26 10.44 -19.95 -17.83
C GLY A 26 9.85 -19.61 -16.45
N LEU A 27 10.46 -20.06 -15.36
CA LEU A 27 10.03 -19.69 -14.01
C LEU A 27 10.29 -18.21 -13.71
N ALA A 28 11.44 -17.69 -14.16
CA ALA A 28 11.78 -16.28 -13.99
C ALA A 28 10.83 -15.36 -14.76
N THR A 29 10.43 -15.72 -15.99
CA THR A 29 9.46 -14.93 -16.76
C THR A 29 8.07 -14.96 -16.14
N LEU A 30 7.62 -16.12 -15.62
CA LEU A 30 6.36 -16.22 -14.89
C LEU A 30 6.37 -15.39 -13.60
N ALA A 31 7.45 -15.47 -12.81
CA ALA A 31 7.60 -14.68 -11.59
C ALA A 31 7.61 -13.17 -11.87
N ALA A 32 8.31 -12.75 -12.93
CA ALA A 32 8.29 -11.36 -13.38
C ALA A 32 6.89 -10.92 -13.83
N GLY A 33 6.17 -11.77 -14.59
CA GLY A 33 4.80 -11.50 -15.02
C GLY A 33 3.84 -11.34 -13.85
N VAL A 34 3.90 -12.23 -12.85
CA VAL A 34 3.10 -12.14 -11.62
C VAL A 34 3.43 -10.87 -10.84
N ASN A 35 4.71 -10.53 -10.69
CA ASN A 35 5.12 -9.31 -9.99
C ASN A 35 4.65 -8.03 -10.71
N VAL A 36 4.73 -7.97 -12.05
CA VAL A 36 4.22 -6.83 -12.82
C VAL A 36 2.71 -6.72 -12.72
N ALA A 37 1.99 -7.84 -12.88
CA ALA A 37 0.53 -7.86 -12.74
C ALA A 37 0.13 -7.42 -11.34
N TRP A 38 0.77 -7.95 -10.30
CA TRP A 38 0.49 -7.57 -8.92
C TRP A 38 0.73 -6.08 -8.69
N ARG A 39 1.84 -5.52 -9.18
CA ARG A 39 2.09 -4.07 -9.09
C ARG A 39 1.04 -3.23 -9.83
N GLN A 40 0.58 -3.67 -10.99
CA GLN A 40 -0.48 -2.98 -11.74
C GLN A 40 -1.83 -3.02 -11.02
N PHE A 41 -2.12 -4.08 -10.26
CA PHE A 41 -3.35 -4.20 -9.48
C PHE A 41 -3.29 -3.55 -8.09
N GLN A 42 -2.15 -2.95 -7.69
CA GLN A 42 -2.08 -2.19 -6.45
C GLN A 42 -2.86 -0.88 -6.57
N PRO A 43 -3.70 -0.51 -5.57
CA PRO A 43 -4.37 0.78 -5.60
C PRO A 43 -3.35 1.91 -5.52
N ALA A 44 -3.46 2.85 -6.45
CA ALA A 44 -2.68 4.08 -6.43
C ALA A 44 -3.02 4.87 -5.16
N LEU A 45 -2.01 5.07 -4.31
CA LEU A 45 -2.13 5.89 -3.12
C LEU A 45 -1.85 7.36 -3.45
N GLU A 46 -2.53 8.26 -2.76
CA GLU A 46 -2.17 9.66 -2.73
C GLU A 46 -0.79 9.83 -2.08
N PRO A 47 0.01 10.81 -2.55
CA PRO A 47 1.31 11.09 -1.95
C PRO A 47 1.14 11.47 -0.47
N LEU A 48 2.20 11.27 0.31
CA LEU A 48 2.22 11.67 1.71
C LEU A 48 1.88 13.17 1.82
N PRO A 49 0.84 13.55 2.59
CA PRO A 49 0.50 14.95 2.77
C PRO A 49 1.65 15.68 3.47
N SER A 50 2.02 16.86 2.97
CA SER A 50 3.00 17.71 3.63
C SER A 50 2.29 18.76 4.48
N ALA A 51 2.69 18.88 5.74
CA ALA A 51 2.29 20.00 6.61
C ALA A 51 3.32 21.14 6.62
N ALA A 52 4.37 21.07 5.78
CA ALA A 52 5.51 21.98 5.83
C ALA A 52 5.18 23.44 5.48
N THR A 53 4.01 23.70 4.90
CA THR A 53 3.59 25.05 4.48
C THR A 53 2.99 25.87 5.61
N GLU A 54 2.66 25.26 6.75
CA GLU A 54 2.05 25.96 7.89
C GLU A 54 3.01 26.07 9.08
N PRO A 55 2.97 27.17 9.86
CA PRO A 55 3.72 27.28 11.08
C PRO A 55 3.15 26.32 12.14
N LEU A 56 3.72 25.11 12.22
CA LEU A 56 3.37 24.12 13.23
C LEU A 56 4.10 24.38 14.55
N ASP A 57 3.35 24.24 15.65
CA ASP A 57 3.93 24.04 16.98
C ASP A 57 4.93 22.87 16.94
N PRO A 58 6.12 23.00 17.57
CA PRO A 58 7.15 21.96 17.53
C PRO A 58 6.67 20.58 17.96
N ARG A 59 5.75 20.50 18.94
CA ARG A 59 5.23 19.23 19.43
C ARG A 59 4.29 18.59 18.42
N VAL A 60 3.48 19.40 17.73
CA VAL A 60 2.60 18.93 16.64
C VAL A 60 3.44 18.42 15.47
N ARG A 61 4.51 19.13 15.12
CA ARG A 61 5.45 18.70 14.08
C ARG A 61 6.06 17.33 14.40
N GLU A 62 6.55 17.13 15.61
CA GLU A 62 7.13 15.86 16.06
C GLU A 62 6.12 14.70 15.96
N LEU A 63 4.85 14.94 16.33
CA LEU A 63 3.78 13.94 16.22
C LEU A 63 3.50 13.57 14.76
N VAL A 64 3.39 14.58 13.89
CA VAL A 64 3.19 14.37 12.45
C VAL A 64 4.37 13.61 11.84
N GLU A 65 5.60 14.01 12.13
CA GLU A 65 6.81 13.36 11.62
C GLU A 65 6.91 11.90 12.10
N SER A 66 6.58 11.64 13.36
CA SER A 66 6.58 10.29 13.94
C SER A 66 5.54 9.39 13.27
N ALA A 67 4.30 9.89 13.08
CA ALA A 67 3.25 9.13 12.40
C ALA A 67 3.58 8.93 10.90
N ALA A 68 4.15 9.94 10.24
CA ALA A 68 4.59 9.85 8.86
C ALA A 68 5.74 8.84 8.67
N ALA A 69 6.65 8.72 9.64
CA ALA A 69 7.70 7.71 9.61
C ALA A 69 7.12 6.27 9.63
N ILE A 70 6.03 6.04 10.37
CA ILE A 70 5.35 4.74 10.37
C ILE A 70 4.77 4.42 8.99
N VAL A 71 4.14 5.40 8.34
CA VAL A 71 3.66 5.27 6.95
C VAL A 71 4.81 5.06 5.96
N ALA A 72 5.98 5.66 6.18
CA ALA A 72 7.15 5.45 5.34
C ALA A 72 7.72 4.03 5.47
N ILE A 73 7.67 3.45 6.68
CA ILE A 73 8.08 2.06 6.94
C ILE A 73 7.08 1.08 6.33
N ASP A 74 5.78 1.30 6.52
CA ASP A 74 4.72 0.46 5.96
C ASP A 74 3.63 1.31 5.30
N SER A 75 3.91 1.70 4.06
CA SER A 75 2.97 2.45 3.21
C SER A 75 1.72 1.65 2.86
N ARG A 76 1.68 0.34 3.17
CA ARG A 76 0.56 -0.55 2.86
C ARG A 76 -0.32 -0.84 4.08
N SER A 77 0.01 -0.28 5.25
CA SER A 77 -0.84 -0.38 6.44
C SER A 77 -1.97 0.66 6.41
N ALA A 78 -3.21 0.19 6.28
CA ALA A 78 -4.39 1.07 6.40
C ALA A 78 -4.44 1.79 7.76
N ALA A 79 -4.02 1.09 8.83
CA ALA A 79 -3.97 1.64 10.18
C ALA A 79 -2.95 2.77 10.29
N ALA A 80 -1.74 2.60 9.73
CA ALA A 80 -0.71 3.65 9.75
C ALA A 80 -1.20 4.94 9.07
N TRP A 81 -1.88 4.80 7.91
CA TRP A 81 -2.52 5.94 7.26
C TRP A 81 -3.65 6.54 8.10
N GLY A 82 -4.47 5.71 8.73
CA GLY A 82 -5.53 6.17 9.63
C GLY A 82 -5.01 6.96 10.83
N ASP A 83 -3.92 6.49 11.45
CA ASP A 83 -3.29 7.12 12.60
C ASP A 83 -2.66 8.48 12.24
N LEU A 84 -1.95 8.55 11.11
CA LEU A 84 -1.45 9.84 10.59
C LEU A 84 -2.61 10.80 10.28
N GLY A 85 -3.69 10.29 9.69
CA GLY A 85 -4.89 11.09 9.42
C GLY A 85 -5.53 11.63 10.70
N ALA A 86 -5.56 10.83 11.77
CA ALA A 86 -6.08 11.24 13.07
C ALA A 86 -5.21 12.34 13.71
N VAL A 87 -3.88 12.25 13.59
CA VAL A 87 -2.96 13.30 14.04
C VAL A 87 -3.25 14.60 13.28
N TYR A 88 -3.35 14.56 11.95
CA TYR A 88 -3.70 15.74 11.16
C TYR A 88 -5.07 16.32 11.56
N PHE A 89 -6.08 15.47 11.69
CA PHE A 89 -7.43 15.91 12.02
C PHE A 89 -7.51 16.55 13.40
N ALA A 90 -6.83 15.99 14.40
CA ALA A 90 -6.78 16.55 15.76
C ALA A 90 -6.13 17.94 15.83
N HIS A 91 -5.35 18.31 14.81
CA HIS A 91 -4.66 19.58 14.71
C HIS A 91 -5.19 20.50 13.60
N ASN A 92 -6.42 20.26 13.12
CA ASN A 92 -7.11 21.05 12.09
C ASN A 92 -6.35 21.14 10.75
N PHE A 93 -5.68 20.05 10.37
CA PHE A 93 -5.13 19.84 9.04
C PHE A 93 -6.06 18.94 8.23
N GLU A 94 -7.31 19.36 8.05
CA GLU A 94 -8.36 18.55 7.42
C GLU A 94 -7.99 18.08 6.01
N PRO A 95 -7.43 18.90 5.10
CA PRO A 95 -7.04 18.43 3.77
C PRO A 95 -6.05 17.26 3.79
N GLN A 96 -5.07 17.32 4.70
CA GLN A 96 -4.06 16.28 4.90
C GLN A 96 -4.71 15.02 5.51
N ALA A 97 -5.56 15.20 6.52
CA ALA A 97 -6.31 14.12 7.14
C ALA A 97 -7.19 13.36 6.13
N GLN A 98 -7.90 14.10 5.28
CA GLN A 98 -8.75 13.54 4.23
C GLN A 98 -7.94 12.67 3.25
N GLY A 99 -6.74 13.12 2.84
CA GLY A 99 -5.84 12.32 2.00
C GLY A 99 -5.41 11.01 2.68
N CYS A 100 -5.07 11.07 3.96
CA CYS A 100 -4.75 9.91 4.77
C CYS A 100 -5.93 8.93 4.88
N PHE A 101 -7.15 9.41 5.17
CA PHE A 101 -8.32 8.55 5.28
C PHE A 101 -8.72 7.93 3.93
N ARG A 102 -8.55 8.64 2.80
CA ARG A 102 -8.73 8.06 1.46
C ARG A 102 -7.72 6.95 1.18
N ASN A 103 -6.45 7.12 1.58
CA ASN A 103 -5.45 6.06 1.45
C ASN A 103 -5.76 4.85 2.32
N ALA A 104 -6.16 5.06 3.58
CA ALA A 104 -6.62 3.98 4.46
C ALA A 104 -7.82 3.24 3.88
N GLU A 105 -8.79 3.98 3.30
CA GLU A 105 -9.95 3.41 2.63
C GLU A 105 -9.57 2.55 1.41
N ARG A 106 -8.66 3.03 0.55
CA ARG A 106 -8.16 2.26 -0.61
C ARG A 106 -7.47 0.96 -0.18
N LEU A 107 -6.81 0.99 0.98
CA LEU A 107 -6.06 -0.13 1.54
C LEU A 107 -6.94 -1.18 2.21
N ALA A 108 -7.98 -0.74 2.90
CA ALA A 108 -8.92 -1.60 3.59
C ALA A 108 -10.36 -1.21 3.20
N PRO A 109 -10.79 -1.52 1.96
CA PRO A 109 -12.08 -1.08 1.44
C PRO A 109 -13.29 -1.68 2.16
N GLY A 110 -13.11 -2.78 2.90
CA GLY A 110 -14.16 -3.36 3.74
C GLY A 110 -14.29 -2.71 5.12
N ASP A 111 -13.33 -1.90 5.53
CA ASP A 111 -13.36 -1.24 6.84
C ASP A 111 -14.20 0.04 6.76
N TYR A 112 -15.28 0.08 7.55
CA TYR A 112 -16.19 1.22 7.59
C TYR A 112 -15.58 2.43 8.30
N ARG A 113 -14.54 2.25 9.12
CA ARG A 113 -13.93 3.33 9.92
C ARG A 113 -13.36 4.42 9.03
N TRP A 114 -12.73 4.06 7.92
CA TRP A 114 -12.08 5.02 7.02
C TRP A 114 -13.05 5.95 6.30
N PRO A 115 -14.12 5.48 5.64
CA PRO A 115 -15.13 6.39 5.08
C PRO A 115 -15.89 7.16 6.18
N TYR A 116 -16.04 6.62 7.39
CA TYR A 116 -16.62 7.37 8.51
C TYR A 116 -15.72 8.55 8.92
N LEU A 117 -14.43 8.31 9.18
CA LEU A 117 -13.47 9.36 9.55
C LEU A 117 -13.28 10.38 8.43
N LEU A 118 -13.28 9.94 7.16
CA LEU A 118 -13.31 10.83 6.01
C LEU A 118 -14.54 11.75 6.05
N GLY A 119 -15.73 11.20 6.32
CA GLY A 119 -16.96 12.00 6.48
C GLY A 119 -16.85 13.02 7.61
N VAL A 120 -16.32 12.62 8.78
CA VAL A 120 -16.10 13.53 9.91
C VAL A 120 -15.20 14.71 9.50
N SER A 121 -14.11 14.44 8.77
CA SER A 121 -13.18 15.47 8.29
C SER A 121 -13.72 16.40 7.19
N LEU A 122 -14.89 16.11 6.63
CA LEU A 122 -15.51 16.87 5.54
C LEU A 122 -16.67 17.77 6.00
N ILE A 123 -17.08 17.69 7.28
CA ILE A 123 -18.31 18.30 7.80
C ILE A 123 -18.39 19.83 7.61
N HIS A 124 -17.25 20.50 7.52
CA HIS A 124 -17.16 21.96 7.33
C HIS A 124 -16.68 22.39 5.95
N THR A 125 -16.32 21.43 5.07
CA THR A 125 -15.65 21.73 3.80
C THR A 125 -16.46 21.29 2.59
N ASP A 126 -17.09 20.11 2.65
CA ASP A 126 -17.81 19.54 1.50
C ASP A 126 -18.90 18.56 1.97
N CYS A 127 -20.13 19.08 2.07
CA CYS A 127 -21.29 18.31 2.51
C CYS A 127 -21.63 17.14 1.58
N ASP A 128 -21.41 17.27 0.27
CA ASP A 128 -21.75 16.22 -0.69
C ASP A 128 -20.79 15.04 -0.55
N GLN A 129 -19.48 15.30 -0.47
CA GLN A 129 -18.50 14.27 -0.20
C GLN A 129 -18.67 13.66 1.20
N MET A 130 -19.04 14.46 2.21
CA MET A 130 -19.36 13.97 3.55
C MET A 130 -20.51 12.95 3.49
N ILE A 131 -21.64 13.30 2.86
CA ILE A 131 -22.79 12.40 2.73
C ILE A 131 -22.40 11.12 2.00
N ALA A 132 -21.63 11.24 0.91
CA ALA A 132 -21.16 10.09 0.15
C ALA A 132 -20.22 9.18 0.98
N ALA A 133 -19.37 9.77 1.83
CA ALA A 133 -18.49 9.02 2.72
C ALA A 133 -19.31 8.28 3.79
N TYR A 134 -20.28 8.93 4.45
CA TYR A 134 -21.14 8.26 5.43
C TYR A 134 -22.01 7.15 4.86
N ARG A 135 -22.51 7.30 3.61
CA ARG A 135 -23.23 6.21 2.92
C ARG A 135 -22.34 4.98 2.75
N ARG A 136 -21.11 5.16 2.26
CA ARG A 136 -20.13 4.07 2.14
C ARG A 136 -19.81 3.43 3.49
N ALA A 137 -19.69 4.22 4.56
CA ALA A 137 -19.48 3.71 5.90
C ALA A 137 -20.66 2.85 6.38
N ALA A 138 -21.89 3.34 6.22
CA ALA A 138 -23.10 2.61 6.62
C ALA A 138 -23.24 1.28 5.85
N GLU A 139 -23.02 1.29 4.54
CA GLU A 139 -23.05 0.10 3.70
C GLU A 139 -22.05 -0.97 4.13
N ARG A 140 -20.88 -0.58 4.63
CA ARG A 140 -19.82 -1.50 5.08
C ARG A 140 -20.04 -1.98 6.51
N CYS A 141 -20.54 -1.11 7.39
CA CYS A 141 -20.87 -1.46 8.76
C CYS A 141 -21.96 -2.54 8.83
N GLY A 142 -22.99 -2.44 7.98
CA GLY A 142 -24.10 -3.40 7.92
C GLY A 142 -23.77 -4.74 7.23
N LYS A 143 -22.57 -4.91 6.68
CA LYS A 143 -22.11 -6.16 6.03
C LYS A 143 -21.23 -7.03 6.93
N ARG A 144 -21.11 -6.69 8.22
CA ARG A 144 -20.36 -7.47 9.22
C ARG A 144 -21.17 -8.63 9.78
#